data_AF-A0A438GIX7-F1
#
_entry.id   AF-A0A438GIX7-F1
#
_cell.length_a   1.000
_cell.length_b   1.000
_cell.length_c   1.000
_cell.angle_alpha   90.00
_cell.angle_beta   90.00
_cell.angle_gamma   90.00
#
_symmetry.space_group_name_H-M   'P 1'
#
loop_
_entity.id
_entity.type
_entity.pdbx_description
1 polymer ?
#
loop_
_entity_poly.entity_id
_entity_poly.type
_entity_poly.pdbx_seq_one_letter_code
_entity_poly.pdbx_strand_id
1 'polypeptide(L)'
;MQEVVRAKVLKLLQASIIYPISDSPWVSPTQVVPKKSGITVVQDEKGEEVATHLTSGWRVFIDYRKLNVVTRKDHFPLPFIDQVLERVSGHPFYCFLDGYSRQGIVLGHIISKKYIDVDKAKVELIIKLPPPTTIKGVREFLGHVGFYRRFIKYFSKLSKPLCELLGKDAKFVWDERCQRSFEQLNQFLTTALIVKAPNWQLPFEVMCDASDFAIGAILGQREDGKPYVI
;
A
#
# COMPACT_ATOMS: atom_id res chain seq x y z
N MET A 1 -1.94 11.69 -30.94
CA MET A 1 -1.69 10.49 -30.09
C MET A 1 -0.78 9.46 -30.77
N GLN A 2 -1.00 9.10 -32.05
CA GLN A 2 -0.08 8.20 -32.76
C GLN A 2 1.37 8.71 -32.80
N GLU A 3 1.57 10.02 -32.90
CA GLU A 3 2.91 10.64 -32.85
C GLU A 3 3.65 10.38 -31.54
N VAL A 4 2.94 10.39 -30.40
CA VAL A 4 3.50 10.04 -29.09
C VAL A 4 4.02 8.60 -29.09
N VAL A 5 3.22 7.68 -29.64
CA VAL A 5 3.59 6.27 -29.75
C VAL A 5 4.81 6.13 -30.66
N ARG A 6 4.79 6.77 -31.83
CA ARG A 6 5.91 6.74 -32.79
C ARG A 6 7.21 7.24 -32.18
N ALA A 7 7.18 8.40 -31.51
CA ALA A 7 8.37 8.95 -30.84
C ALA A 7 8.92 8.01 -29.76
N LYS A 8 8.03 7.36 -28.99
CA LYS A 8 8.44 6.39 -27.96
C LYS A 8 9.03 5.11 -28.57
N VAL A 9 8.43 4.59 -29.64
CA VAL A 9 8.91 3.41 -30.37
C VAL A 9 10.29 3.68 -30.96
N LEU A 10 10.49 4.81 -31.64
CA LEU A 10 11.79 5.20 -32.20
C LEU A 10 12.86 5.30 -31.09
N LYS A 11 12.53 5.90 -29.94
CA LYS A 11 13.45 5.96 -28.80
C LYS A 11 13.85 4.57 -28.27
N LEU A 12 12.90 3.65 -28.19
CA LEU A 12 13.17 2.28 -27.72
C LEU A 12 13.97 1.45 -28.75
N LEU A 13 13.73 1.66 -30.04
CA LEU A 13 14.52 1.08 -31.13
C LEU A 13 15.96 1.59 -31.09
N GLN A 14 16.16 2.91 -30.96
CA GLN A 14 17.49 3.52 -30.85
C GLN A 14 18.27 3.00 -29.63
N ALA A 15 17.57 2.74 -28.52
CA ALA A 15 18.14 2.16 -27.31
C ALA A 15 18.32 0.63 -27.38
N SER A 16 17.98 -0.02 -28.50
CA SER A 16 18.01 -1.48 -28.67
C SER A 16 17.19 -2.26 -27.61
N ILE A 17 16.16 -1.63 -27.03
CA ILE A 17 15.24 -2.29 -26.09
C ILE A 17 14.18 -3.11 -26.84
N ILE A 18 13.80 -2.67 -28.03
CA ILE A 18 12.89 -3.38 -28.94
C ILE A 18 13.52 -3.48 -30.33
N TYR A 19 13.01 -4.40 -31.14
CA TYR A 19 13.41 -4.59 -32.53
C TYR A 19 12.16 -4.86 -33.39
N PRO A 20 12.20 -4.57 -34.71
CA PRO A 20 11.09 -4.88 -35.59
C PRO A 20 10.97 -6.40 -35.78
N ILE A 21 9.76 -6.91 -35.63
CA ILE A 21 9.40 -8.31 -35.93
C ILE A 21 8.18 -8.29 -36.85
N SER A 22 8.28 -8.99 -37.97
CA SER A 22 7.26 -8.98 -39.03
C SER A 22 6.29 -10.16 -38.94
N ASP A 23 6.67 -11.22 -38.23
CA ASP A 23 6.11 -12.57 -38.31
C ASP A 23 5.64 -13.12 -36.96
N SER A 24 5.48 -12.25 -35.95
CA SER A 24 4.92 -12.68 -34.66
C SER A 24 3.45 -13.06 -34.80
N PRO A 25 3.04 -14.29 -34.42
CA PRO A 25 1.62 -14.66 -34.38
C PRO A 25 0.87 -14.02 -33.19
N TRP A 26 1.58 -13.27 -32.33
CA TRP A 26 1.04 -12.62 -31.15
C TRP A 26 1.16 -11.10 -31.25
N VAL A 27 0.08 -10.40 -30.88
CA VAL A 27 0.06 -8.94 -30.76
C VAL A 27 -0.74 -8.52 -29.54
N SER A 28 -0.23 -7.53 -28.81
CA SER A 28 -0.95 -6.88 -27.72
C SER A 28 -1.25 -5.42 -28.09
N PRO A 29 -2.46 -4.92 -27.83
CA PRO A 29 -2.80 -3.55 -28.17
C PRO A 29 -2.03 -2.56 -27.28
N THR A 30 -1.77 -1.37 -27.83
CA THR A 30 -1.07 -0.29 -27.14
C THR A 30 -2.06 0.79 -26.71
N GLN A 31 -1.93 1.26 -25.48
CA GLN A 31 -2.75 2.30 -24.87
C GLN A 31 -1.87 3.49 -24.51
N VAL A 32 -2.41 4.70 -24.66
CA VAL A 32 -1.69 5.93 -24.30
C VAL A 32 -2.40 6.61 -23.14
N VAL A 33 -1.68 6.82 -22.05
CA VAL A 33 -2.21 7.33 -20.78
C VAL A 33 -1.53 8.66 -20.45
N PRO A 34 -2.28 9.71 -20.07
CA PRO A 34 -1.69 10.99 -19.72
C PRO A 34 -0.86 10.86 -18.43
N LYS A 35 0.30 11.52 -18.40
CA LYS A 35 1.05 11.71 -17.15
C LYS A 35 0.28 12.73 -16.32
N LYS A 36 -0.21 12.29 -15.16
CA LYS A 36 -0.75 13.21 -14.14
C LYS A 36 0.40 14.10 -13.67
N SER A 37 0.26 15.41 -13.88
CA SER A 37 1.11 16.44 -13.26
C SER A 37 0.26 17.30 -12.33
N GLY A 38 0.84 18.39 -11.81
CA GLY A 38 0.22 19.28 -10.82
C GLY A 38 -1.24 19.61 -11.12
N ILE A 39 -2.00 19.81 -10.05
CA ILE A 39 -3.41 20.21 -10.12
C ILE A 39 -3.44 21.72 -10.40
N THR A 40 -4.15 22.12 -11.45
CA THR A 40 -4.48 23.51 -11.74
C THR A 40 -5.97 23.72 -11.54
N VAL A 41 -6.35 24.79 -10.85
CA VAL A 41 -7.75 25.19 -10.71
C VAL A 41 -8.12 26.02 -11.94
N VAL A 42 -9.13 25.59 -12.68
CA VAL A 42 -9.65 26.29 -13.87
C VAL A 42 -11.11 26.64 -13.57
N GLN A 43 -11.50 27.89 -13.80
CA GLN A 43 -12.91 28.29 -13.69
C GLN A 43 -13.69 27.77 -14.91
N ASP A 44 -14.76 27.02 -14.65
CA ASP A 44 -15.73 26.58 -15.66
C ASP A 44 -16.54 27.78 -16.19
N GLU A 45 -17.29 27.60 -17.28
CA GLU A 45 -18.18 28.59 -17.91
C GLU A 45 -19.24 29.15 -16.95
N LYS A 46 -19.46 28.47 -15.82
CA LYS A 46 -20.37 28.86 -14.73
C LYS A 46 -19.68 29.61 -13.57
N GLY A 47 -18.37 29.85 -13.66
CA GLY A 47 -17.58 30.49 -12.60
C GLY A 47 -17.15 29.55 -11.47
N GLU A 48 -17.43 28.25 -11.59
CA GLU A 48 -17.05 27.23 -10.60
C GLU A 48 -15.59 26.81 -10.76
N GLU A 49 -14.84 26.76 -9.66
CA GLU A 49 -13.44 26.35 -9.66
C GLU A 49 -13.30 24.83 -9.77
N VAL A 50 -12.94 24.34 -10.97
CA VAL A 50 -12.73 22.91 -11.24
C VAL A 50 -11.24 22.60 -11.22
N ALA A 51 -10.84 21.71 -10.31
CA ALA A 51 -9.49 21.14 -10.27
C ALA A 51 -9.26 20.24 -11.49
N THR A 52 -8.46 20.70 -12.45
CA THR A 52 -8.06 19.93 -13.62
C THR A 52 -6.58 19.56 -13.56
N HIS A 53 -6.24 18.34 -13.95
CA HIS A 53 -4.85 17.91 -14.03
C HIS A 53 -4.22 18.41 -15.32
N LEU A 54 -3.11 19.15 -15.22
CA LEU A 54 -2.35 19.53 -16.40
C LEU A 54 -1.63 18.29 -16.95
N THR A 55 -1.75 18.02 -18.26
CA THR A 55 -1.10 16.87 -18.87
C THR A 55 0.33 17.26 -19.26
N SER A 56 1.33 16.87 -18.46
CA SER A 56 2.75 17.20 -18.72
C SER A 56 3.42 16.29 -19.77
N GLY A 57 2.68 15.29 -20.26
CA GLY A 57 3.15 14.36 -21.27
C GLY A 57 2.34 13.07 -21.25
N TRP A 58 2.76 12.09 -22.03
CA TRP A 58 2.02 10.85 -22.23
C TRP A 58 2.91 9.63 -21.95
N ARG A 59 2.30 8.53 -21.52
CA ARG A 59 2.95 7.22 -21.35
C ARG A 59 2.29 6.24 -22.31
N VAL A 60 3.13 5.42 -22.93
CA VAL A 60 2.70 4.31 -23.79
C VAL A 60 2.73 3.04 -22.95
N PHE A 61 1.61 2.34 -22.88
CA PHE A 61 1.42 1.07 -22.17
C PHE A 61 1.01 -0.02 -23.14
N ILE A 62 1.52 -1.23 -22.96
CA ILE A 62 1.09 -2.41 -23.72
C ILE A 62 0.13 -3.22 -22.84
N ASP A 63 -1.04 -3.54 -23.37
CA ASP A 63 -2.06 -4.28 -22.64
C ASP A 63 -1.81 -5.79 -22.72
N TYR A 64 -1.02 -6.29 -21.76
CA TYR A 64 -0.68 -7.70 -21.63
C TYR A 64 -1.76 -8.55 -20.95
N ARG A 65 -2.99 -8.05 -20.70
CA ARG A 65 -4.00 -8.82 -19.94
C ARG A 65 -4.26 -10.22 -20.53
N LYS A 66 -4.41 -10.33 -21.85
CA LYS A 66 -4.61 -11.63 -22.52
C LYS A 66 -3.38 -12.52 -22.43
N LEU A 67 -2.19 -11.94 -22.59
CA LEU A 67 -0.92 -12.65 -22.46
C LEU A 67 -0.75 -13.20 -21.03
N ASN A 68 -1.02 -12.38 -20.02
CA ASN A 68 -0.91 -12.74 -18.60
C ASN A 68 -1.83 -13.88 -18.18
N VAL A 69 -2.95 -14.10 -18.89
CA VAL A 69 -3.88 -15.22 -18.64
C VAL A 69 -3.30 -16.55 -19.12
N VAL A 70 -2.55 -16.53 -20.23
CA VAL A 70 -1.98 -17.76 -20.83
C VAL A 70 -0.56 -18.06 -20.33
N THR A 71 0.13 -17.09 -19.73
CA THR A 71 1.43 -17.29 -19.11
C THR A 71 1.30 -18.03 -17.78
N ARG A 72 2.18 -19.02 -17.55
CA ARG A 72 2.30 -19.67 -16.26
C ARG A 72 2.83 -18.67 -15.23
N LYS A 73 2.17 -18.61 -14.06
CA LYS A 73 2.65 -17.80 -12.94
C LYS A 73 3.77 -18.56 -12.24
N ASP A 74 4.96 -17.99 -12.25
CA ASP A 74 6.06 -18.47 -11.42
C ASP A 74 5.95 -17.85 -10.03
N HIS A 75 5.93 -18.70 -9.00
CA HIS A 75 5.83 -18.23 -7.63
C HIS A 75 7.22 -18.18 -7.01
N PHE A 76 7.84 -17.01 -7.07
CA PHE A 76 9.03 -16.75 -6.29
C PHE A 76 8.63 -16.48 -4.82
N PRO A 77 9.21 -17.18 -3.83
CA PRO A 77 8.88 -16.97 -2.43
C PRO A 77 9.52 -15.66 -1.95
N LEU A 78 8.70 -14.64 -1.73
CA LEU A 78 9.15 -13.39 -1.13
C LEU A 78 8.99 -13.48 0.40
N PRO A 79 9.97 -12.94 1.18
CA PRO A 79 9.83 -12.87 2.63
C PRO A 79 8.68 -11.95 3.02
N PHE A 80 8.14 -12.17 4.21
CA PHE A 80 7.16 -11.25 4.78
C PHE A 80 7.82 -9.89 5.04
N ILE A 81 7.05 -8.83 4.82
CA ILE A 81 7.51 -7.45 4.97
C ILE A 81 8.04 -7.22 6.40
N ASP A 82 7.35 -7.74 7.41
CA ASP A 82 7.77 -7.66 8.82
C ASP A 82 9.19 -8.20 9.03
N GLN A 83 9.53 -9.34 8.43
CA GLN A 83 10.86 -9.94 8.55
C GLN A 83 11.94 -9.08 7.88
N VAL A 84 11.59 -8.43 6.76
CA VAL A 84 12.51 -7.50 6.10
C VAL A 84 12.73 -6.28 6.99
N LEU A 85 11.65 -5.68 7.50
CA LEU A 85 11.69 -4.48 8.35
C LEU A 85 12.47 -4.71 9.65
N GLU A 86 12.23 -5.83 10.34
CA GLU A 86 12.94 -6.18 11.57
C GLU A 86 14.45 -6.29 11.35
N ARG A 87 14.86 -6.92 10.23
CA ARG A 87 16.29 -7.08 9.88
C ARG A 87 16.98 -5.77 9.54
N VAL A 88 16.27 -4.83 8.91
CA VAL A 88 16.87 -3.54 8.54
C VAL A 88 16.78 -2.51 9.65
N SER A 89 15.79 -2.61 10.55
CA SER A 89 15.62 -1.68 11.66
C SER A 89 16.77 -1.74 12.68
N GLY A 90 16.94 -0.69 13.49
CA GLY A 90 17.94 -0.69 14.56
C GLY A 90 19.32 -0.19 14.15
N HIS A 91 19.58 -0.03 12.86
CA HIS A 91 20.85 0.51 12.37
C HIS A 91 20.90 2.05 12.46
N PRO A 92 22.07 2.65 12.76
CA PRO A 92 22.23 4.09 12.89
C PRO A 92 22.11 4.84 11.55
N PHE A 93 22.35 4.14 10.45
CA PHE A 93 22.47 4.71 9.13
C PHE A 93 21.94 3.77 8.06
N TYR A 94 21.33 4.37 7.04
CA TYR A 94 20.73 3.69 5.91
C TYR A 94 21.29 4.28 4.62
N CYS A 95 21.73 3.43 3.71
CA CYS A 95 22.18 3.81 2.38
C CYS A 95 21.20 3.21 1.37
N PHE A 96 20.48 4.08 0.67
CA PHE A 96 19.74 3.70 -0.52
C PHE A 96 20.58 4.12 -1.74
N LEU A 97 20.33 3.53 -2.91
CA LEU A 97 21.10 3.83 -4.13
C LEU A 97 21.17 5.35 -4.44
N ASP A 98 20.24 6.14 -3.90
CA ASP A 98 20.13 7.60 -4.09
C ASP A 98 20.63 8.45 -2.90
N GLY A 99 21.16 7.87 -1.80
CA GLY A 99 21.74 8.66 -0.71
C GLY A 99 21.82 8.01 0.67
N TYR A 100 22.43 8.74 1.61
CA TYR A 100 22.66 8.33 3.00
C TYR A 100 21.77 9.12 3.98
N SER A 101 21.12 8.42 4.91
CA SER A 101 20.21 9.02 5.89
C SER A 101 20.20 8.28 7.22
N ARG A 102 19.81 8.98 8.29
CA ARG A 102 19.55 8.39 9.63
C ARG A 102 18.20 7.65 9.72
N GLN A 103 17.33 7.85 8.73
CA GLN A 103 16.05 7.17 8.58
C GLN A 103 15.77 6.87 7.10
N GLY A 104 15.09 5.76 6.81
CA GLY A 104 14.83 5.31 5.45
C GLY A 104 13.36 4.98 5.21
N ILE A 105 12.89 5.07 3.96
CA ILE A 105 11.61 4.49 3.58
C ILE A 105 11.87 3.14 2.94
N VAL A 106 11.42 2.07 3.58
CA VAL A 106 11.55 0.69 3.09
C VAL A 106 10.17 0.07 3.02
N LEU A 107 9.79 -0.38 1.81
CA LEU A 107 8.52 -1.06 1.57
C LEU A 107 7.29 -0.27 2.10
N GLY A 108 7.32 1.07 2.11
CA GLY A 108 6.21 1.88 2.64
C GLY A 108 6.19 2.06 4.16
N HIS A 109 7.30 1.77 4.83
CA HIS A 109 7.50 2.04 6.25
C HIS A 109 8.71 2.95 6.44
N ILE A 110 8.67 3.78 7.45
CA ILE A 110 9.80 4.59 7.89
C ILE A 110 10.58 3.77 8.90
N ILE A 111 11.85 3.51 8.62
CA ILE A 111 12.75 2.78 9.50
C ILE A 111 13.82 3.73 10.05
N SER A 112 14.15 3.54 11.32
CA SER A 112 15.21 4.28 12.00
C SER A 112 15.96 3.38 12.98
N LYS A 113 16.99 3.93 13.63
CA LYS A 113 17.70 3.24 14.72
C LYS A 113 16.78 2.83 15.87
N LYS A 114 15.72 3.60 16.14
CA LYS A 114 14.91 3.42 17.36
C LYS A 114 13.54 2.81 17.09
N TYR A 115 13.00 3.02 15.90
CA TYR A 115 11.61 2.72 15.61
C TYR A 115 11.37 2.36 14.16
N ILE A 116 10.24 1.68 13.96
CA ILE A 116 9.56 1.46 12.70
C ILE A 116 8.23 2.21 12.79
N ASP A 117 7.94 3.00 11.77
CA ASP A 117 6.72 3.80 11.66
C ASP A 117 6.10 3.63 10.26
N VAL A 118 4.87 4.09 10.09
CA VAL A 118 4.14 4.05 8.83
C VAL A 118 4.52 5.24 7.95
N ASP A 119 4.56 5.02 6.62
CA ASP A 119 4.75 6.13 5.69
C ASP A 119 3.49 7.02 5.67
N LYS A 120 3.60 8.21 6.27
CA LYS A 120 2.49 9.18 6.39
C LYS A 120 1.86 9.52 5.05
N ALA A 121 2.65 9.61 3.97
CA ALA A 121 2.12 9.92 2.65
C ALA A 121 1.20 8.81 2.13
N LYS A 122 1.51 7.54 2.41
CA LYS A 122 0.64 6.41 2.07
C LYS A 122 -0.59 6.34 2.95
N VAL A 123 -0.43 6.63 4.23
CA VAL A 123 -1.54 6.64 5.20
C VAL A 123 -2.56 7.73 4.89
N GLU A 124 -2.10 8.94 4.54
CA GLU A 124 -2.98 10.04 4.14
C GLU A 124 -3.86 9.68 2.93
N LEU A 125 -3.34 8.90 1.98
CA LEU A 125 -4.13 8.43 0.84
C LEU A 125 -5.24 7.46 1.25
N ILE A 126 -4.97 6.61 2.24
CA ILE A 126 -5.94 5.63 2.76
C ILE A 126 -7.05 6.33 3.54
N ILE A 127 -6.70 7.30 4.39
CA ILE A 127 -7.66 8.05 5.22
C ILE A 127 -8.62 8.87 4.35
N LYS A 128 -8.16 9.33 3.18
CA LYS A 128 -8.98 10.08 2.22
C LYS A 128 -9.94 9.19 1.41
N LEU A 129 -9.85 7.86 1.53
CA LEU A 129 -10.78 6.97 0.83
C LEU A 129 -12.20 7.12 1.42
N PRO A 130 -13.24 7.17 0.58
CA PRO A 130 -14.61 7.15 1.06
C PRO A 130 -14.96 5.77 1.65
N PRO A 131 -16.00 5.69 2.51
CA PRO A 131 -16.55 4.42 2.95
C PRO A 131 -16.87 3.50 1.75
N PRO A 132 -16.41 2.24 1.76
CA PRO A 132 -16.67 1.30 0.68
C PRO A 132 -18.17 1.06 0.45
N THR A 133 -18.58 1.13 -0.82
CA THR A 133 -19.96 0.84 -1.24
C THR A 133 -20.12 -0.51 -1.93
N THR A 134 -19.03 -1.27 -2.06
CA THR A 134 -19.02 -2.58 -2.74
C THR A 134 -18.13 -3.57 -2.00
N ILE A 135 -18.40 -4.88 -2.16
CA ILE A 135 -17.56 -5.97 -1.64
C ILE A 135 -16.12 -5.83 -2.12
N LYS A 136 -15.92 -5.41 -3.37
CA LYS A 136 -14.59 -5.15 -3.92
C LYS A 136 -13.89 -4.02 -3.16
N GLY A 137 -14.59 -2.91 -2.92
CA GLY A 137 -14.07 -1.79 -2.15
C GLY A 137 -13.72 -2.17 -0.70
N VAL A 138 -14.53 -3.02 -0.05
CA VAL A 138 -14.22 -3.53 1.31
C VAL A 138 -12.95 -4.35 1.30
N ARG A 139 -12.78 -5.24 0.31
CA ARG A 139 -11.58 -6.07 0.18
C ARG A 139 -10.33 -5.22 -0.08
N GLU A 140 -10.44 -4.19 -0.92
CA GLU A 140 -9.36 -3.24 -1.18
C GLU A 140 -8.99 -2.47 0.10
N PHE A 141 -9.98 -1.90 0.80
CA PHE A 141 -9.77 -1.19 2.06
C PHE A 141 -9.11 -2.08 3.13
N LEU A 142 -9.63 -3.28 3.38
CA LEU A 142 -9.03 -4.22 4.32
C LEU A 142 -7.63 -4.66 3.90
N GLY A 143 -7.34 -4.73 2.60
CA GLY A 143 -5.99 -4.95 2.09
C GLY A 143 -5.04 -3.80 2.44
N HIS A 144 -5.49 -2.56 2.26
CA HIS A 144 -4.72 -1.35 2.60
C HIS A 144 -4.46 -1.22 4.11
N VAL A 145 -5.49 -1.37 4.94
CA VAL A 145 -5.34 -1.25 6.39
C VAL A 145 -4.63 -2.48 6.98
N GLY A 146 -4.91 -3.68 6.45
CA GLY A 146 -4.28 -4.92 6.88
C GLY A 146 -2.77 -4.94 6.67
N PHE A 147 -2.26 -4.17 5.70
CA PHE A 147 -0.82 -3.93 5.52
C PHE A 147 -0.17 -3.32 6.77
N TYR A 148 -0.91 -2.49 7.52
CA TYR A 148 -0.45 -1.81 8.73
C TYR A 148 -1.02 -2.43 10.02
N ARG A 149 -1.55 -3.66 9.96
CA ARG A 149 -2.23 -4.32 11.10
C ARG A 149 -1.40 -4.36 12.39
N ARG A 150 -0.06 -4.45 12.30
CA ARG A 150 0.87 -4.49 13.45
C ARG A 150 0.78 -3.23 14.31
N PHE A 151 0.45 -2.10 13.70
CA PHE A 151 0.34 -0.80 14.38
C PHE A 151 -1.06 -0.56 14.97
N ILE A 152 -2.03 -1.45 14.70
CA ILE A 152 -3.43 -1.29 15.08
C ILE A 152 -3.77 -2.29 16.19
N LYS A 153 -3.94 -1.77 17.41
CA LYS A 153 -4.35 -2.59 18.55
C LYS A 153 -5.75 -3.17 18.32
N TYR A 154 -5.91 -4.47 18.57
CA TYR A 154 -7.17 -5.20 18.37
C TYR A 154 -7.70 -5.16 16.93
N PHE A 155 -6.82 -5.10 15.93
CA PHE A 155 -7.19 -5.06 14.51
C PHE A 155 -8.27 -6.09 14.15
N SER A 156 -8.10 -7.36 14.56
CA SER A 156 -9.06 -8.44 14.26
C SER A 156 -10.48 -8.13 14.75
N LYS A 157 -10.62 -7.51 15.93
CA LYS A 157 -11.91 -7.12 16.50
C LYS A 157 -12.53 -5.95 15.75
N LEU A 158 -11.71 -4.95 15.40
CA LEU A 158 -12.13 -3.76 14.67
C LEU A 158 -12.51 -4.08 13.22
N SER A 159 -11.77 -4.97 12.55
CA SER A 159 -12.05 -5.35 11.17
C SER A 159 -13.21 -6.32 11.03
N LYS A 160 -13.66 -6.94 12.14
CA LYS A 160 -14.65 -8.03 12.10
C LYS A 160 -15.94 -7.65 11.35
N PRO A 161 -16.60 -6.50 11.61
CA PRO A 161 -17.83 -6.13 10.88
C PRO A 161 -17.60 -6.00 9.37
N LEU A 162 -16.41 -5.52 8.95
CA LEU A 162 -16.05 -5.42 7.54
C LEU A 162 -15.73 -6.80 6.92
N CYS A 163 -15.11 -7.70 7.68
CA CYS A 163 -14.87 -9.08 7.24
C CYS A 163 -16.16 -9.88 7.07
N GLU A 164 -17.19 -9.62 7.88
CA GLU A 164 -18.51 -10.26 7.76
C GLU A 164 -19.16 -9.94 6.40
N LEU A 165 -18.94 -8.73 5.86
CA LEU A 165 -19.40 -8.34 4.51
C LEU A 165 -18.72 -9.13 3.38
N LEU A 166 -17.58 -9.77 3.65
CA LEU A 166 -16.85 -10.61 2.69
C LEU A 166 -17.27 -12.08 2.75
N GLY A 167 -18.18 -12.44 3.66
CA GLY A 167 -18.70 -13.80 3.82
C GLY A 167 -19.37 -14.31 2.54
N LYS A 168 -19.28 -15.62 2.30
CA LYS A 168 -19.98 -16.26 1.19
C LYS A 168 -21.49 -16.09 1.40
N ASP A 169 -22.21 -15.67 0.36
CA ASP A 169 -23.66 -15.41 0.36
C ASP A 169 -24.14 -14.28 1.32
N ALA A 170 -23.22 -13.49 1.87
CA ALA A 170 -23.56 -12.33 2.69
C ALA A 170 -24.21 -11.21 1.85
N LYS A 171 -25.33 -10.67 2.32
CA LYS A 171 -25.91 -9.45 1.74
C LYS A 171 -25.03 -8.26 2.11
N PHE A 172 -24.66 -7.45 1.12
CA PHE A 172 -23.92 -6.24 1.36
C PHE A 172 -24.83 -5.18 2.00
N VAL A 173 -24.73 -5.04 3.32
CA VAL A 173 -25.46 -4.02 4.10
C VAL A 173 -24.44 -3.28 4.95
N TRP A 174 -24.19 -2.02 4.60
CA TRP A 174 -23.32 -1.15 5.37
C TRP A 174 -24.09 -0.56 6.56
N ASP A 175 -23.96 -1.19 7.73
CA ASP A 175 -24.62 -0.78 8.97
C ASP A 175 -23.74 0.18 9.79
N GLU A 176 -24.28 0.68 10.92
CA GLU A 176 -23.56 1.59 11.82
C GLU A 176 -22.28 0.93 12.40
N ARG A 177 -22.26 -0.40 12.55
CA ARG A 177 -21.09 -1.15 13.04
C ARG A 177 -19.96 -1.13 12.01
N CYS A 178 -20.30 -1.28 10.73
CA CYS A 178 -19.35 -1.15 9.62
C CYS A 178 -18.78 0.27 9.54
N GLN A 179 -19.64 1.28 9.66
CA GLN A 179 -19.22 2.69 9.64
C GLN A 179 -18.27 3.01 10.79
N ARG A 180 -18.63 2.63 12.02
CA ARG A 180 -17.80 2.84 13.19
C ARG A 180 -16.45 2.12 13.08
N SER A 181 -16.46 0.88 12.56
CA SER A 181 -15.23 0.10 12.33
C SER A 181 -14.30 0.79 11.33
N PHE A 182 -14.85 1.29 10.23
CA PHE A 182 -14.12 2.04 9.21
C PHE A 182 -13.46 3.30 9.80
N GLU A 183 -14.21 4.10 10.55
CA GLU A 183 -13.73 5.32 11.20
C GLU A 183 -12.63 5.03 12.23
N GLN A 184 -12.84 4.02 13.08
CA GLN A 184 -11.85 3.62 14.08
C GLN A 184 -10.54 3.15 13.42
N LEU A 185 -10.62 2.34 12.36
CA LEU A 185 -9.43 1.89 11.64
C LEU A 185 -8.65 3.07 11.04
N ASN A 186 -9.33 4.05 10.44
CA ASN A 186 -8.69 5.27 9.94
C ASN A 186 -8.06 6.11 11.07
N GLN A 187 -8.74 6.19 12.22
CA GLN A 187 -8.22 6.90 13.39
C GLN A 187 -6.92 6.25 13.90
N PHE A 188 -6.86 4.92 14.02
CA PHE A 188 -5.67 4.20 14.45
C PHE A 188 -4.49 4.33 13.47
N LEU A 189 -4.75 4.42 12.17
CA LEU A 189 -3.70 4.71 11.19
C LEU A 189 -3.11 6.13 11.38
N THR A 190 -3.92 7.07 11.87
CA THR A 190 -3.49 8.46 12.10
C THR A 190 -2.72 8.62 13.42
N THR A 191 -3.14 7.90 14.45
CA THR A 191 -2.51 7.90 15.77
C THR A 191 -1.42 6.84 15.92
N ALA A 192 -0.98 6.24 14.81
CA ALA A 192 -0.18 5.02 14.76
C ALA A 192 0.92 4.99 15.82
N LEU A 193 0.88 3.92 16.63
CA LEU A 193 1.88 3.69 17.67
C LEU A 193 3.21 3.37 17.03
N ILE A 194 4.24 4.10 17.45
CA ILE A 194 5.62 3.82 17.13
C ILE A 194 5.96 2.41 17.66
N VAL A 195 6.30 1.49 16.75
CA VAL A 195 6.82 0.17 17.11
C VAL A 195 8.33 0.30 17.25
N LYS A 196 8.89 -0.09 18.39
CA LYS A 196 10.36 -0.06 18.57
C LYS A 196 10.97 -1.30 17.91
N ALA A 197 12.19 -1.17 17.40
CA ALA A 197 12.93 -2.33 16.94
C ALA A 197 13.18 -3.32 18.11
N PRO A 198 13.14 -4.65 17.87
CA PRO A 198 13.41 -5.63 18.90
C PRO A 198 14.86 -5.50 19.40
N ASN A 199 15.02 -5.47 20.72
CA ASN A 199 16.32 -5.53 21.37
C ASN A 199 16.59 -6.97 21.81
N TRP A 200 17.42 -7.69 21.07
CA TRP A 200 17.75 -9.11 21.34
C TRP A 200 18.42 -9.38 22.68
N GLN A 201 18.81 -8.34 23.44
CA GLN A 201 19.38 -8.47 24.79
C GLN A 201 18.31 -8.43 25.89
N LEU A 202 17.06 -8.06 25.56
CA LEU A 202 15.96 -7.98 26.51
C LEU A 202 15.02 -9.19 26.35
N PRO A 203 14.39 -9.67 27.44
CA PRO A 203 13.40 -10.74 27.35
C PRO A 203 12.19 -10.30 26.53
N PHE A 204 11.63 -11.24 25.77
CA PHE A 204 10.39 -11.06 25.03
C PHE A 204 9.18 -11.34 25.92
N GLU A 205 8.18 -10.47 25.88
CA GLU A 205 6.89 -10.63 26.55
C GLU A 205 5.79 -10.78 25.50
N VAL A 206 4.95 -11.80 25.64
CA VAL A 206 3.77 -11.97 24.80
C VAL A 206 2.55 -11.67 25.66
N MET A 207 1.80 -10.63 25.29
CA MET A 207 0.52 -10.30 25.91
C MET A 207 -0.60 -10.86 25.05
N CYS A 208 -1.33 -11.86 25.57
CA CYS A 208 -2.44 -12.50 24.87
C CYS A 208 -3.77 -12.16 25.52
N ASP A 209 -4.80 -11.99 24.69
CA ASP A 209 -6.20 -11.89 25.09
C ASP A 209 -7.06 -12.68 24.10
N ALA A 210 -8.13 -13.30 24.60
CA ALA A 210 -9.02 -14.12 23.80
C ALA A 210 -10.47 -13.88 24.20
N SER A 211 -11.35 -13.96 23.20
CA SER A 211 -12.79 -13.91 23.34
C SER A 211 -13.42 -15.00 22.48
N ASP A 212 -14.73 -15.23 22.65
CA ASP A 212 -15.49 -16.21 21.85
C ASP A 212 -15.40 -16.01 20.32
N PHE A 213 -14.92 -14.85 19.89
CA PHE A 213 -14.92 -14.46 18.48
C PHE A 213 -13.54 -14.06 17.93
N ALA A 214 -12.53 -13.86 18.77
CA ALA A 214 -11.23 -13.36 18.33
C ALA A 214 -10.14 -13.66 19.35
N ILE A 215 -8.93 -13.93 18.84
CA ILE A 215 -7.69 -14.03 19.61
C ILE A 215 -6.81 -12.85 19.20
N GLY A 216 -6.20 -12.20 20.18
CA GLY A 216 -5.21 -11.15 19.99
C GLY A 216 -3.94 -11.46 20.78
N ALA A 217 -2.79 -11.24 20.15
CA ALA A 217 -1.50 -11.29 20.83
C ALA A 217 -0.68 -10.06 20.42
N ILE A 218 0.08 -9.51 21.37
CA ILE A 218 1.03 -8.44 21.14
C ILE A 218 2.39 -8.93 21.66
N LEU A 219 3.42 -8.79 20.83
CA LEU A 219 4.79 -9.01 21.23
C LEU A 219 5.38 -7.69 21.75
N GLY A 220 6.00 -7.73 22.91
CA GLY A 220 6.60 -6.57 23.55
C GLY A 220 7.88 -6.91 24.30
N GLN A 221 8.55 -5.88 24.80
CA GLN A 221 9.71 -5.99 25.68
C GLN A 221 9.62 -4.92 26.78
N ARG A 222 10.45 -5.03 27.82
CA ARG A 222 10.55 -4.03 28.88
C ARG A 222 11.91 -3.34 28.87
N GLU A 223 11.88 -2.02 28.85
CA GLU A 223 13.06 -1.15 29.03
C GLU A 223 12.76 -0.26 30.24
N ASP A 224 13.64 -0.28 31.25
CA ASP A 224 13.47 0.43 32.53
C ASP A 224 12.12 0.14 33.22
N GLY A 225 11.66 -1.11 33.16
CA GLY A 225 10.39 -1.56 33.74
C GLY A 225 9.14 -1.15 32.95
N LYS A 226 9.27 -0.33 31.90
CA LYS A 226 8.16 0.12 31.04
C LYS A 226 8.00 -0.81 29.83
N PRO A 227 6.81 -1.38 29.59
CA PRO A 227 6.57 -2.20 28.42
C PRO A 227 6.50 -1.34 27.15
N TYR A 228 7.02 -1.87 26.05
CA TYR A 228 6.86 -1.31 24.71
C TYR A 228 6.58 -2.40 23.70
N VAL A 229 5.84 -2.07 22.63
CA VAL A 229 5.49 -2.99 21.55
C VAL A 229 6.64 -3.06 20.56
N ILE A 230 6.97 -4.28 20.13
CA ILE A 230 8.00 -4.55 19.13
C ILE A 230 7.44 -5.10 17.84
#